data_AF-F3KL31-F1
#
_entry.id   AF-F3KL31-F1
#
_cell.length_a   1.000
_cell.length_b   1.000
_cell.length_c   1.000
_cell.angle_alpha   90.00
_cell.angle_beta   90.00
_cell.angle_gamma   90.00
#
_symmetry.space_group_name_H-M   'P 1'
#
loop_
_entity.id
_entity.type
_entity.pdbx_description
1 polymer ?
#
loop_
_entity_poly.entity_id
_entity_poly.type
_entity_poly.pdbx_seq_one_letter_code
_entity_poly.pdbx_strand_id
1 'polypeptide(L)'
;MGKIRIRTGRGTGTKEIDDGEKAWAGDAYKKVQEEKKKQAANRMVHTGRGTGAKRLGDLPESKPRPSTEGMTRITGRGTGSRKSTNKGSS
;
A
#
# COMPACT_ATOMS: atom_id res chain seq x y z
N MET A 1 7.23 15.46 -7.59
CA MET A 1 6.84 14.34 -8.49
C MET A 1 8.03 14.07 -9.37
N GLY A 2 8.65 12.88 -9.28
CA GLY A 2 9.90 12.59 -9.98
C GLY A 2 9.64 11.71 -11.19
N LYS A 3 10.00 12.15 -12.40
CA LYS A 3 9.83 11.35 -13.62
C LYS A 3 10.50 9.99 -13.49
N ILE A 4 9.74 8.90 -13.67
CA ILE A 4 10.30 7.55 -13.69
C ILE A 4 10.76 7.25 -15.12
N ARG A 5 12.06 7.05 -15.29
CA ARG A 5 12.65 6.57 -16.55
C ARG A 5 12.53 5.05 -16.61
N ILE A 6 11.62 4.55 -17.42
CA ILE A 6 11.52 3.11 -17.71
C ILE A 6 12.31 2.80 -18.98
N ARG A 7 13.26 1.88 -18.87
CA ARG A 7 14.00 1.32 -20.01
C ARG A 7 13.15 0.22 -20.64
N THR A 8 12.80 0.35 -21.92
CA THR A 8 11.97 -0.61 -22.66
C THR A 8 12.73 -1.23 -23.82
N GLY A 9 12.23 -2.35 -24.37
CA GLY A 9 12.79 -2.98 -25.56
C GLY A 9 14.25 -3.43 -25.40
N ARG A 10 14.59 -4.12 -24.29
CA ARG A 10 15.96 -4.57 -23.98
C ARG A 10 17.01 -3.44 -23.85
N GLY A 11 16.57 -2.24 -23.49
CA GLY A 11 17.46 -1.10 -23.20
C GLY A 11 17.58 -0.10 -24.34
N THR A 12 16.99 -0.36 -25.50
CA THR A 12 17.05 0.53 -26.67
C THR A 12 16.06 1.69 -26.60
N GLY A 13 15.03 1.60 -25.75
CA GLY A 13 14.06 2.66 -25.55
C GLY A 13 14.08 3.22 -24.13
N THR A 14 13.80 4.52 -24.02
CA THR A 14 13.48 5.18 -22.74
C THR A 14 12.12 5.84 -22.86
N LYS A 15 11.21 5.51 -21.94
CA LYS A 15 9.96 6.26 -21.74
C LYS A 15 10.08 7.06 -20.45
N GLU A 16 9.84 8.35 -20.54
CA GLU A 16 9.57 9.20 -19.38
C GLU A 16 8.08 9.07 -19.07
N ILE A 17 7.78 8.49 -17.92
CA ILE A 17 6.42 8.47 -17.39
C ILE A 17 6.41 9.38 -16.18
N ASP A 18 5.46 10.30 -16.14
CA ASP A 18 5.23 11.09 -14.94
C ASP A 18 4.86 10.16 -13.79
N ASP A 19 5.50 10.36 -12.64
CA ASP A 19 5.14 9.66 -11.41
C ASP A 19 3.85 10.26 -10.86
N GLY A 20 2.76 10.02 -11.59
CA GLY A 20 1.40 10.22 -11.10
C GLY A 20 1.15 9.32 -9.90
N GLU A 21 0.07 9.59 -9.16
CA GLU A 21 -0.31 8.82 -7.97
C GLU A 21 -0.23 7.33 -8.26
N LYS A 22 0.74 6.66 -7.63
CA LYS A 22 0.96 5.22 -7.80
C LYS A 22 -0.28 4.49 -7.29
N ALA A 23 -1.21 4.16 -8.17
CA ALA A 23 -2.41 3.39 -7.85
C ALA A 23 -2.11 1.95 -7.40
N TRP A 24 -0.84 1.58 -7.25
CA TRP A 24 -0.38 0.28 -6.78
C TRP A 24 0.25 0.33 -5.38
N ALA A 25 0.43 1.51 -4.78
CA ALA A 25 1.02 1.64 -3.43
C ALA A 25 0.50 2.85 -2.64
N GLY A 26 0.61 2.78 -1.32
CA GLY A 26 0.27 3.90 -0.42
C GLY A 26 -1.23 4.18 -0.31
N ASP A 27 -1.56 5.41 0.05
CA ASP A 27 -2.95 5.81 0.35
C ASP A 27 -3.82 5.87 -0.90
N ALA A 28 -3.24 6.19 -2.07
CA ALA A 28 -3.94 6.13 -3.36
C ALA A 28 -4.44 4.71 -3.67
N TYR A 29 -3.64 3.68 -3.40
CA TYR A 29 -4.08 2.28 -3.57
C TYR A 29 -5.16 1.87 -2.57
N LYS A 30 -5.10 2.38 -1.33
CA LYS A 30 -6.15 2.13 -0.33
C LYS A 30 -7.51 2.66 -0.80
N LYS A 31 -7.56 3.87 -1.35
CA LYS A 31 -8.78 4.45 -1.92
C LYS A 31 -9.36 3.58 -3.04
N VAL A 32 -8.52 3.13 -3.97
CA VAL A 32 -8.92 2.21 -5.05
C VAL A 32 -9.44 0.87 -4.50
N GLN A 33 -8.84 0.35 -3.43
CA GLN A 33 -9.29 -0.88 -2.78
C GLN A 33 -10.63 -0.71 -2.05
N GLU A 34 -10.86 0.44 -1.42
CA GLU A 34 -12.14 0.77 -0.79
C GLU A 34 -13.27 0.87 -1.80
N GLU A 35 -13.04 1.52 -2.95
CA GLU A 35 -14.00 1.58 -4.05
C GLU A 35 -14.35 0.18 -4.58
N LYS A 36 -13.33 -0.67 -4.79
CA LYS A 36 -13.54 -2.08 -5.19
C LYS A 36 -14.28 -2.89 -4.13
N LYS A 37 -13.98 -2.66 -2.85
CA LYS A 37 -14.67 -3.33 -1.72
C LYS A 37 -16.15 -2.95 -1.70
N LYS A 38 -16.50 -1.68 -1.93
CA LYS A 38 -17.88 -1.21 -2.05
C LYS A 38 -18.62 -1.87 -3.22
N GLN A 39 -17.98 -1.94 -4.39
CA GLN A 39 -18.55 -2.62 -5.57
C GLN A 39 -18.75 -4.13 -5.35
N ALA A 40 -17.87 -4.77 -4.59
CA ALA A 40 -17.90 -6.20 -4.32
C ALA A 40 -18.58 -6.56 -2.99
N ALA A 41 -19.36 -5.65 -2.38
CA ALA A 41 -19.91 -5.81 -1.02
C ALA A 41 -20.70 -7.11 -0.80
N ASN A 42 -21.41 -7.59 -1.83
CA ASN A 42 -22.23 -8.80 -1.76
C ASN A 42 -21.45 -10.12 -1.90
N ARG A 43 -20.13 -10.08 -2.16
CA ARG A 43 -19.32 -11.30 -2.28
C ARG A 43 -19.08 -11.93 -0.91
N MET A 44 -19.22 -13.25 -0.82
CA MET A 44 -18.90 -14.01 0.38
C MET A 44 -17.39 -14.23 0.48
N VAL A 45 -16.84 -14.01 1.67
CA VAL A 45 -15.44 -14.28 2.01
C VAL A 45 -15.39 -15.26 3.18
N HIS A 46 -14.65 -16.35 2.99
CA HIS A 46 -14.38 -17.30 4.06
C HIS A 46 -13.24 -16.78 4.93
N THR A 47 -13.49 -16.72 6.23
CA THR A 47 -12.55 -16.28 7.26
C THR A 47 -12.18 -17.45 8.16
N GLY A 48 -11.10 -17.32 8.94
CA GLY A 48 -10.69 -18.36 9.89
C GLY A 48 -10.32 -19.68 9.23
N ARG A 49 -9.72 -19.66 8.03
CA ARG A 49 -9.36 -20.86 7.24
C ARG A 49 -10.56 -21.73 6.82
N GLY A 50 -11.74 -21.12 6.65
CA GLY A 50 -12.95 -21.81 6.18
C GLY A 50 -14.02 -21.99 7.26
N THR A 51 -13.70 -21.76 8.53
CA THR A 51 -14.61 -21.98 9.66
C THR A 51 -15.76 -20.97 9.74
N GLY A 52 -15.62 -19.79 9.13
CA GLY A 52 -16.69 -18.79 9.10
C GLY A 52 -16.79 -18.12 7.74
N ALA A 53 -17.98 -17.69 7.36
CA ALA A 53 -18.20 -16.92 6.14
C ALA A 53 -18.87 -15.58 6.50
N LYS A 54 -18.40 -14.49 5.89
CA LYS A 54 -19.00 -13.14 6.04
C LYS A 54 -19.04 -12.47 4.68
N ARG A 55 -19.97 -11.54 4.47
CA ARG A 55 -19.97 -10.73 3.25
C ARG A 55 -18.81 -9.75 3.29
N LEU A 56 -18.22 -9.45 2.14
CA LEU A 56 -17.09 -8.53 2.02
C LEU A 56 -17.43 -7.13 2.56
N GLY A 57 -18.69 -6.70 2.42
CA GLY A 57 -19.21 -5.44 2.97
C GLY A 57 -19.23 -5.39 4.50
N ASP A 58 -19.42 -6.53 5.18
CA ASP A 58 -19.50 -6.60 6.65
C ASP A 58 -18.11 -6.64 7.31
N LEU A 59 -17.02 -6.65 6.52
CA LEU A 59 -15.68 -6.57 7.07
C LEU A 59 -15.39 -5.14 7.55
N PRO A 60 -14.63 -5.00 8.66
CA PRO A 60 -14.19 -3.69 9.12
C PRO A 60 -13.41 -2.95 8.04
N GLU A 61 -13.44 -1.62 8.11
CA GLU A 61 -12.62 -0.76 7.25
C GLU A 61 -11.13 -0.94 7.54
N SER A 62 -10.31 -0.54 6.56
CA SER A 62 -8.86 -0.70 6.70
C SER A 62 -8.36 0.24 7.79
N LYS A 63 -7.61 -0.32 8.76
CA LYS A 63 -7.04 0.52 9.83
C LYS A 63 -6.05 1.52 9.23
N PRO A 64 -5.99 2.77 9.75
CA PRO A 64 -4.96 3.71 9.36
C PRO A 64 -3.58 3.13 9.66
N ARG A 65 -2.58 3.49 8.84
CA ARG A 65 -1.20 3.09 9.11
C ARG A 65 -0.78 3.74 10.44
N PRO A 66 -0.33 2.93 11.42
CA PRO A 66 0.11 3.48 12.69
C PRO A 66 1.31 4.39 12.49
N SER A 67 1.40 5.46 13.29
CA SER A 67 2.62 6.25 13.38
C SER A 67 3.74 5.37 13.92
N THR A 68 4.90 5.47 13.28
CA THR A 68 6.13 4.85 13.78
C THR A 68 7.09 5.94 14.26
N GLU A 69 6.62 7.18 14.42
CA GLU A 69 7.45 8.29 14.85
C GLU A 69 8.08 8.00 16.22
N GLY A 70 9.38 8.26 16.36
CA GLY A 70 10.13 7.98 17.59
C GLY A 70 10.53 6.52 17.82
N MET A 71 10.01 5.58 17.02
CA MET A 71 10.46 4.18 17.06
C MET A 71 11.90 4.06 16.54
N THR A 72 12.70 3.17 17.12
CA THR A 72 14.08 2.95 16.66
C THR A 72 14.07 2.10 15.40
N ARG A 73 14.58 2.64 14.29
CA ARG A 73 14.86 1.87 13.06
C ARG A 73 16.32 1.53 12.99
N ILE A 74 16.59 0.26 12.75
CA ILE A 74 17.92 -0.24 12.44
C ILE A 74 18.19 0.05 10.96
N THR A 75 19.33 0.66 10.68
CA THR A 75 19.80 1.02 9.34
C THR A 75 21.17 0.39 9.08
N GLY A 76 21.66 0.48 7.84
CA GLY A 76 23.02 0.02 7.52
C GLY A 76 23.24 -1.48 7.72
N ARG A 77 22.19 -2.30 7.57
CA ARG A 77 22.25 -3.77 7.81
C ARG A 77 22.63 -4.15 9.25
N GLY A 78 22.24 -3.35 10.24
CA GLY A 78 22.49 -3.66 11.65
C GLY A 78 23.50 -2.75 12.34
N THR A 79 24.24 -1.92 11.59
CA THR A 79 25.33 -1.11 12.14
C THR A 79 24.92 0.29 12.57
N GLY A 80 23.72 0.74 12.20
CA GLY A 80 23.21 2.06 12.57
C GLY A 80 21.82 1.98 13.19
N SER A 81 21.50 2.95 14.04
CA SER A 81 20.13 3.17 14.50
C SER A 81 19.75 4.64 14.35
N ARG A 82 18.50 4.90 13.95
CA ARG A 82 17.93 6.24 13.97
C ARG A 82 16.46 6.18 14.35
N LYS A 83 15.93 7.29 14.86
CA LYS A 83 14.50 7.43 15.09
C LYS A 83 13.76 7.52 13.77
N SER A 84 12.62 6.84 13.66
CA SER A 84 11.73 7.05 12.54
C SER A 84 10.99 8.36 12.64
N THR A 85 10.81 8.98 11.49
CA THR A 85 10.07 10.23 11.27
C THR A 85 8.73 9.99 10.57
N ASN A 86 8.32 8.72 10.44
CA ASN A 86 7.11 8.35 9.72
C ASN A 86 5.89 8.50 10.63
N LYS A 87 5.10 9.53 10.33
CA LYS A 87 3.91 9.94 11.08
C LYS A 87 2.69 9.03 10.89
N GLY A 88 2.80 7.97 10.08
CA GLY A 88 1.66 7.10 9.72
C GLY A 88 0.97 7.59 8.45
N SER A 89 -0.22 7.08 8.17
CA SER A 89 -1.09 7.65 7.12
C SER A 89 -1.95 8.75 7.73
N SER A 90 -2.00 9.92 7.08
CA SER A 90 -3.12 10.86 7.18
C SER A 90 -4.30 10.36 6.38
#